data_AF-A0A529FM69-F1
#
_entry.id   AF-A0A529FM69-F1
#
_cell.length_a   1.000
_cell.length_b   1.000
_cell.length_c   1.000
_cell.angle_alpha   90.00
_cell.angle_beta   90.00
_cell.angle_gamma   90.00
#
_symmetry.space_group_name_H-M   'P 1'
#
loop_
_entity.id
_entity.type
_entity.pdbx_description
1 polymer ?
#
loop_
_entity_poly.entity_id
_entity_poly.type
_entity_poly.pdbx_seq_one_letter_code
_entity_poly.pdbx_strand_id
1 'polypeptide(L)'
;DQADDDRLTAIRDMYQRHGFDAENAFIRARVLYYMQIGYYVLDLKEPVEARVSHLAAYLRAFTGQEPSEADVAHFMRFIAAR
;
A
#
# COMPACT_ATOMS: atom_id res chain seq x y z
N ASP A 1 3.14 -14.08 13.59
CA ASP A 1 3.03 -15.54 13.33
C ASP A 1 2.59 -15.79 11.90
N GLN A 2 3.15 -16.81 11.25
CA GLN A 2 3.04 -17.27 9.83
C GLN A 2 2.24 -16.40 8.86
N ALA A 3 0.96 -16.12 9.12
CA ALA A 3 0.14 -15.23 8.30
C ALA A 3 0.75 -13.80 8.15
N ASP A 4 1.47 -13.30 9.15
CA ASP A 4 2.16 -12.01 9.07
C ASP A 4 3.38 -12.10 8.14
N ASP A 5 4.10 -13.21 8.21
CA ASP A 5 5.25 -13.49 7.34
C ASP A 5 4.81 -13.71 5.89
N ASP A 6 3.68 -14.38 5.68
CA ASP A 6 3.06 -14.59 4.37
C ASP A 6 2.65 -13.24 3.75
N ARG A 7 2.05 -12.34 4.55
CA ARG A 7 1.69 -10.99 4.09
C ARG A 7 2.92 -10.16 3.74
N LEU A 8 3.93 -10.15 4.61
CA LEU A 8 5.19 -9.44 4.34
C LEU A 8 5.87 -9.97 3.08
N THR A 9 5.89 -11.29 2.91
CA THR A 9 6.44 -11.96 1.72
C THR A 9 5.67 -11.54 0.47
N ALA A 10 4.34 -11.60 0.48
CA ALA A 10 3.52 -11.22 -0.66
C ALA A 10 3.73 -9.74 -1.07
N ILE A 11 3.83 -8.82 -0.10
CA ILE A 11 4.07 -7.40 -0.37
C ILE A 11 5.49 -7.17 -0.87
N ARG A 12 6.50 -7.82 -0.28
CA ARG A 12 7.89 -7.76 -0.76
C ARG A 12 7.98 -8.22 -2.21
N ASP A 13 7.41 -9.38 -2.51
CA ASP A 13 7.45 -9.96 -3.86
C ASP A 13 6.71 -9.07 -4.87
N MET A 14 5.65 -8.37 -4.44
CA MET A 14 5.02 -7.33 -5.25
C MET A 14 6.01 -6.22 -5.60
N TYR A 15 6.71 -5.64 -4.62
CA TYR A 15 7.72 -4.62 -4.90
C TYR A 15 8.84 -5.14 -5.83
N GLN A 16 9.32 -6.37 -5.64
CA GLN A 16 10.35 -6.94 -6.53
C GLN A 16 9.85 -7.08 -7.97
N ARG A 17 8.59 -7.50 -8.19
CA ARG A 17 7.98 -7.55 -9.53
C ARG A 17 7.91 -6.16 -10.20
N HIS A 18 7.92 -5.09 -9.41
CA HIS A 18 7.94 -3.70 -9.88
C HIS A 18 9.35 -3.07 -9.90
N GLY A 19 10.41 -3.89 -9.87
CA GLY A 19 11.78 -3.45 -10.15
C GLY A 19 12.55 -2.88 -8.96
N PHE A 20 12.00 -2.97 -7.74
CA PHE A 20 12.74 -2.63 -6.53
C PHE A 20 13.74 -3.74 -6.20
N ASP A 21 14.96 -3.37 -5.79
CA ASP A 21 15.94 -4.34 -5.31
C ASP A 21 15.47 -5.04 -4.02
N ALA A 22 16.18 -6.09 -3.62
CA ALA A 22 15.78 -6.94 -2.50
C ALA A 22 15.65 -6.17 -1.17
N GLU A 23 16.56 -5.24 -0.89
CA GLU A 23 16.54 -4.47 0.36
C GLU A 23 15.40 -3.45 0.35
N ASN A 24 15.26 -2.68 -0.73
CA ASN A 24 14.18 -1.71 -0.88
C ASN A 24 12.80 -2.39 -0.83
N ALA A 25 12.62 -3.52 -1.51
CA ALA A 25 11.37 -4.28 -1.48
C ALA A 25 11.05 -4.79 -0.06
N PHE A 26 12.05 -5.31 0.65
CA PHE A 26 11.90 -5.78 2.02
C PHE A 26 11.51 -4.66 2.98
N ILE A 27 12.20 -3.52 2.94
CA ILE A 27 11.90 -2.39 3.82
C ILE A 27 10.52 -1.79 3.52
N ARG A 28 10.16 -1.61 2.24
CA ARG A 28 8.84 -1.07 1.86
C ARG A 28 7.70 -2.00 2.28
N ALA A 29 7.89 -3.31 2.19
CA ALA A 29 6.91 -4.27 2.69
C ALA A 29 6.63 -4.08 4.18
N ARG A 30 7.69 -3.88 4.99
CA ARG A 30 7.54 -3.62 6.43
C ARG A 30 6.87 -2.29 6.72
N VAL A 31 7.25 -1.21 6.00
CA VAL A 31 6.60 0.10 6.15
C VAL A 31 5.10 0.00 5.89
N LEU A 32 4.72 -0.60 4.76
CA LEU A 32 3.31 -0.73 4.38
C LEU A 32 2.53 -1.62 5.35
N TYR A 33 3.10 -2.78 5.71
CA TYR A 33 2.41 -3.74 6.56
C TYR A 33 2.28 -3.26 8.02
N TYR A 34 3.34 -2.70 8.60
CA TYR A 34 3.28 -2.22 9.98
C TYR A 34 2.43 -0.96 10.14
N MET A 35 2.33 -0.12 9.10
CA MET A 35 1.32 0.94 9.09
C MET A 35 -0.09 0.37 9.23
N GLN A 36 -0.43 -0.69 8.48
CA GLN A 36 -1.75 -1.33 8.57
C GLN A 36 -2.00 -1.96 9.95
N ILE A 37 -0.98 -2.58 10.56
CA ILE A 37 -1.09 -3.06 11.95
C ILE A 37 -1.33 -1.89 12.90
N GLY A 38 -0.64 -0.77 12.74
CA GLY A 38 -0.84 0.43 13.56
C GLY A 38 -2.28 0.94 13.53
N TYR A 39 -2.89 0.95 12.33
CA TYR A 39 -4.30 1.29 12.16
C TYR A 39 -5.24 0.35 12.93
N TYR A 40 -4.97 -0.96 12.87
CA TYR A 40 -5.74 -1.96 13.60
C TYR A 40 -5.58 -1.82 15.11
N VAL A 41 -4.35 -1.65 15.60
CA VAL A 41 -4.04 -1.52 17.02
C VAL A 41 -4.68 -0.27 17.63
N LEU A 42 -4.72 0.83 16.87
CA LEU A 42 -5.30 2.09 17.30
C LEU A 42 -6.83 2.18 17.09
N ASP A 43 -7.47 1.14 16.53
CA ASP A 43 -8.88 1.12 16.09
C ASP A 43 -9.28 2.39 15.31
N LEU A 44 -8.40 2.82 14.39
CA LEU A 44 -8.65 4.03 13.61
C LEU A 44 -9.77 3.79 12.60
N LYS A 45 -10.81 4.62 12.68
CA LYS A 45 -11.96 4.61 11.76
C LYS A 45 -11.90 5.83 10.87
N GLU A 46 -11.11 5.73 9.82
CA GLU A 46 -11.11 6.74 8.77
C GLU A 46 -12.25 6.46 7.77
N PRO A 47 -13.02 7.48 7.37
CA PRO A 47 -13.93 7.36 6.24
C PRO A 47 -13.18 6.94 4.98
N VAL A 48 -13.82 6.10 4.16
CA VAL A 48 -13.23 5.64 2.89
C VAL A 48 -12.92 6.83 2.00
N GLU A 49 -13.83 7.80 1.96
CA GLU A 49 -13.73 9.03 1.18
C GLU A 49 -12.49 9.84 1.56
N ALA A 50 -12.18 9.92 2.86
CA ALA A 50 -11.00 10.61 3.36
C ALA A 50 -9.72 9.92 2.86
N ARG A 51 -9.63 8.59 3.00
CA ARG A 51 -8.45 7.83 2.51
C ARG A 51 -8.29 7.93 0.99
N VAL A 52 -9.40 7.87 0.25
CA VAL A 52 -9.40 7.96 -1.21
C VAL A 52 -8.94 9.34 -1.69
N SER A 53 -9.31 10.41 -0.98
CA SER A 53 -8.84 11.76 -1.29
C SER A 53 -7.31 11.92 -1.18
N HIS A 54 -6.65 11.05 -0.42
CA HIS A 54 -5.20 11.01 -0.23
C HIS A 54 -4.50 9.95 -1.09
N LEU A 55 -5.19 9.26 -1.99
CA LEU A 55 -4.67 8.12 -2.74
C LEU A 55 -3.32 8.40 -3.42
N ALA A 56 -3.23 9.51 -4.17
CA ALA A 56 -2.01 9.85 -4.89
C ALA A 56 -0.82 10.08 -3.95
N ALA A 57 -1.06 10.75 -2.82
CA ALA A 57 -0.05 10.99 -1.80
C ALA A 57 0.42 9.68 -1.14
N TYR A 58 -0.50 8.76 -0.86
CA TYR A 58 -0.15 7.44 -0.32
C TYR A 58 0.65 6.61 -1.33
N LEU A 59 0.26 6.58 -2.61
CA LEU A 59 1.03 5.89 -3.65
C LEU A 59 2.45 6.44 -3.74
N ARG A 60 2.61 7.77 -3.75
CA ARG A 60 3.92 8.41 -3.71
C ARG A 60 4.71 8.02 -2.46
N ALA A 61 4.09 8.04 -1.28
CA ALA A 61 4.77 7.67 -0.04
C ALA A 61 5.26 6.21 -0.04
N PHE A 62 4.44 5.28 -0.54
CA PHE A 62 4.77 3.85 -0.53
C PHE A 62 5.73 3.42 -1.63
N THR A 63 5.76 4.13 -2.76
CA THR A 63 6.55 3.75 -3.94
C THR A 63 7.73 4.68 -4.20
N GLY A 64 7.67 5.92 -3.71
CA GLY A 64 8.58 7.00 -4.10
C GLY A 64 8.35 7.54 -5.51
N GLN A 65 7.29 7.08 -6.20
CA GLN A 65 6.99 7.45 -7.58
C GLN A 65 5.71 8.26 -7.64
N GLU A 66 5.64 9.20 -8.58
CA GLU A 66 4.39 9.91 -8.83
C GLU A 66 3.42 9.03 -9.61
N PRO A 67 2.22 8.75 -9.06
CA PRO A 67 1.22 8.00 -9.80
C PRO A 67 0.73 8.83 -10.98
N SER A 68 0.49 8.18 -12.12
CA SER A 68 -0.15 8.83 -13.25
C SER A 68 -1.64 9.07 -12.96
N GLU A 69 -2.26 9.99 -13.70
CA GLU A 69 -3.72 10.16 -13.67
C GLU A 69 -4.45 8.87 -14.03
N ALA A 70 -3.86 8.05 -14.91
CA ALA A 70 -4.42 6.75 -15.29
C ALA A 70 -4.42 5.74 -14.14
N ASP A 71 -3.36 5.72 -13.32
CA ASP A 71 -3.28 4.86 -12.12
C ASP A 71 -4.35 5.23 -11.10
N VAL A 72 -4.49 6.53 -10.82
CA VAL A 72 -5.52 7.07 -9.93
C VAL A 72 -6.90 6.72 -10.45
N ALA A 73 -7.19 7.01 -11.73
CA ALA A 73 -8.48 6.73 -12.34
C ALA A 73 -8.80 5.22 -12.36
N HIS A 74 -7.81 4.37 -12.58
CA HIS A 74 -7.98 2.92 -12.53
C HIS A 74 -8.42 2.46 -11.13
N PHE A 75 -7.74 2.92 -10.08
CA PHE A 75 -8.09 2.59 -8.71
C PHE A 75 -9.49 3.11 -8.34
N MET A 76 -9.83 4.33 -8.75
CA MET A 76 -11.16 4.90 -8.51
C MET A 76 -12.29 4.07 -9.14
N ARG A 77 -12.08 3.52 -10.34
CA ARG A 77 -13.05 2.60 -10.96
C ARG A 77 -13.15 1.29 -10.19
N PHE A 78 -12.02 0.76 -9.71
CA PHE A 78 -11.99 -0.48 -8.96
C PHE A 78 -12.78 -0.40 -7.63
N ILE A 79 -12.65 0.71 -6.90
CA ILE A 79 -13.40 0.91 -5.65
C ILE A 79 -14.89 1.18 -5.89
N ALA A 80 -15.25 1.84 -6.98
CA ALA A 80 -16.64 2.13 -7.33
C ALA A 80 -17.42 0.88 -7.77
N ALA A 81 -16.72 -0.15 -8.24
CA ALA A 81 -17.30 -1.42 -8.66
C ALA A 81 -17.47 -2.43 -7.50
N ARG A 82 -17.13 -2.04 -6.27
CA ARG A 82 -17.04 -2.93 -5.10
C ARG A 82 -18.11 -2.67 -4.06
#